data_AF-A0A3D6C6S1-F1
#
_entry.id   AF-A0A3D6C6S1-F1
#
_cell.length_a   1.000
_cell.length_b   1.000
_cell.length_c   1.000
_cell.angle_alpha   90.00
_cell.angle_beta   90.00
_cell.angle_gamma   90.00
#
_symmetry.space_group_name_H-M   'P 1'
#
loop_
_entity.id
_entity.type
_entity.pdbx_description
1 polymer ?
#
loop_
_entity_poly.entity_id
_entity_poly.type
_entity_poly.pdbx_seq_one_letter_code
_entity_poly.pdbx_strand_id
1 'polypeptide(L)'
;MESEISEQPSNIICLSEKRLKYSGCQHKAIVVDPDLEYVECRDCGERLNPMNALYRICTEESRFVHRIASYKKWYQKYKEKHRVKCRHCGKMTPVRVK
;
A
#
# COMPACT_ATOMS: atom_id res chain seq x y z
N MET A 1 -5.93 35.72 -46.88
CA MET A 1 -6.36 34.37 -46.48
C MET A 1 -5.39 33.90 -45.41
N GLU A 2 -5.59 34.38 -44.19
CA GLU A 2 -4.81 33.98 -43.02
C GLU A 2 -5.54 32.77 -42.43
N SER A 3 -4.95 31.58 -42.61
CA SER A 3 -5.46 30.35 -42.00
C SER A 3 -4.95 30.26 -40.57
N GLU A 4 -5.86 30.51 -39.63
CA GLU A 4 -5.70 30.35 -38.19
C GLU A 4 -5.35 28.88 -37.86
N ILE A 5 -4.14 28.62 -37.39
CA ILE A 5 -3.76 27.34 -36.80
C ILE A 5 -4.11 27.43 -35.31
N SER A 6 -5.22 26.79 -34.93
CA SER A 6 -5.60 26.61 -33.53
C SER A 6 -4.78 25.47 -32.93
N GLU A 7 -3.69 25.80 -32.26
CA GLU A 7 -2.96 24.84 -31.42
C GLU A 7 -3.73 24.60 -30.12
N GLN A 8 -4.49 23.50 -30.06
CA GLN A 8 -5.00 23.00 -28.79
C GLN A 8 -3.94 22.11 -28.12
N PRO A 9 -3.62 22.31 -26.83
CA PRO A 9 -2.60 21.52 -26.15
C PRO A 9 -3.05 20.07 -25.98
N SER A 10 -2.30 19.15 -26.60
CA SER A 10 -2.54 17.70 -26.67
C SER A 10 -2.38 16.94 -25.34
N ASN A 11 -2.30 17.62 -24.19
CA ASN A 11 -2.07 17.01 -22.89
C ASN A 11 -3.12 17.42 -21.84
N ILE A 12 -4.39 17.35 -22.19
CA ILE A 12 -5.47 17.31 -21.21
C ILE A 12 -5.75 15.83 -20.93
N ILE A 13 -5.09 15.26 -19.92
CA ILE A 13 -5.43 13.92 -19.44
C ILE A 13 -6.74 14.04 -18.67
N CYS A 14 -7.86 13.74 -19.34
CA CYS A 14 -9.16 13.65 -18.70
C CYS A 14 -9.15 12.44 -17.75
N LEU A 15 -9.10 12.71 -16.43
CA LEU A 15 -9.05 11.68 -15.37
C LEU A 15 -10.26 10.72 -15.38
N SER A 16 -11.35 11.09 -16.05
CA SER A 16 -12.56 10.26 -16.21
C SER A 16 -12.38 9.10 -17.19
N GLU A 17 -11.56 9.25 -18.23
CA GLU A 17 -11.41 8.27 -19.32
C GLU A 17 -10.24 7.30 -19.09
N LYS A 18 -9.18 7.75 -18.41
CA LYS A 18 -8.08 6.88 -17.99
C LYS A 18 -8.33 6.27 -16.61
N ARG A 19 -9.40 5.47 -16.48
CA ARG A 19 -9.32 4.34 -15.53
C ARG A 19 -8.23 3.44 -16.06
N LEU A 20 -7.01 3.58 -15.52
CA LEU A 20 -5.90 2.67 -15.75
C LEU A 20 -6.41 1.25 -15.47
N LYS A 21 -6.83 0.54 -16.53
CA LYS A 21 -6.96 -0.91 -16.50
C LYS A 21 -5.56 -1.38 -16.14
N TYR A 22 -5.37 -1.86 -14.91
CA TYR A 22 -4.15 -2.53 -14.50
C TYR A 22 -4.09 -3.86 -15.27
N SER A 23 -3.76 -3.80 -16.57
CA SER A 23 -3.61 -4.96 -17.44
C SER A 23 -2.13 -5.33 -17.54
N GLY A 24 -1.56 -5.71 -16.40
CA GLY A 24 -0.18 -6.18 -16.30
C GLY A 24 0.03 -6.95 -15.00
N CYS A 25 0.89 -7.97 -15.03
CA CYS A 25 1.26 -8.70 -13.82
C CYS A 25 1.94 -7.73 -12.82
N GLN A 26 1.52 -7.78 -11.56
CA GLN A 26 2.08 -6.90 -10.52
C GLN A 26 3.43 -7.41 -9.99
N HIS A 27 3.89 -8.59 -10.42
CA HIS A 27 5.18 -9.19 -10.03
C HIS A 27 5.37 -9.24 -8.51
N LYS A 28 4.28 -9.54 -7.78
CA LYS A 28 4.27 -9.61 -6.31
C LYS A 28 4.70 -10.98 -5.80
N ALA A 29 4.21 -12.04 -6.44
CA ALA A 29 4.60 -13.39 -6.13
C ALA A 29 5.89 -13.72 -6.90
N ILE A 30 7.01 -13.77 -6.17
CA ILE A 30 8.34 -14.06 -6.71
C ILE A 30 8.78 -15.43 -6.19
N VAL A 31 9.35 -16.23 -7.08
CA VAL A 31 10.03 -17.49 -6.78
C VAL A 31 11.53 -17.19 -6.75
N VAL A 32 12.17 -17.57 -5.66
CA VAL A 32 13.61 -17.35 -5.45
C VAL A 32 14.28 -18.72 -5.39
N ASP A 33 15.24 -18.92 -6.27
CA ASP A 33 16.17 -20.05 -6.25
C ASP A 33 17.56 -19.49 -5.94
N PRO A 34 18.22 -19.92 -4.85
CA PRO A 34 19.53 -19.40 -4.45
C PRO A 34 20.65 -19.71 -5.46
N ASP A 35 20.46 -20.70 -6.34
CA ASP A 35 21.48 -21.11 -7.32
C ASP A 35 21.39 -20.31 -8.63
N LEU A 36 20.34 -19.48 -8.81
CA LEU A 36 20.10 -18.69 -10.02
C LEU A 36 20.43 -17.19 -9.80
N GLU A 37 20.96 -16.55 -10.84
CA GLU A 37 21.26 -15.10 -10.84
C GLU A 37 20.01 -14.22 -11.08
N TYR A 38 18.85 -14.83 -11.29
CA TYR A 38 17.59 -14.16 -11.57
C TYR A 38 16.47 -14.72 -10.69
N VAL A 39 15.41 -13.93 -10.51
CA VAL A 39 14.20 -14.39 -9.82
C VAL A 39 13.05 -14.43 -10.79
N GLU A 40 12.12 -15.36 -10.60
CA GLU A 40 11.00 -15.53 -11.53
C GLU A 40 9.69 -15.07 -10.87
N CYS A 41 8.81 -14.45 -11.64
CA CYS A 41 7.46 -14.22 -11.14
C CYS A 41 6.63 -15.49 -11.24
N ARG A 42 5.97 -15.88 -10.15
CA ARG A 42 5.06 -17.02 -10.13
C ARG A 42 3.86 -16.85 -11.07
N ASP A 43 3.35 -15.63 -11.19
CA ASP A 43 2.09 -15.37 -11.87
C ASP A 43 2.22 -15.25 -13.39
N CYS A 44 3.35 -14.75 -13.89
CA CYS A 44 3.60 -14.56 -15.32
C CYS A 44 4.80 -15.34 -15.87
N GLY A 45 5.64 -15.93 -15.01
CA GLY A 45 6.86 -16.64 -15.41
C GLY A 45 7.99 -15.74 -15.92
N GLU A 46 7.85 -14.42 -15.84
CA GLU A 46 8.88 -13.49 -16.31
C GLU A 46 10.11 -13.50 -15.39
N ARG A 47 11.30 -13.45 -16.01
CA ARG A 47 12.57 -13.31 -15.30
C ARG A 47 12.77 -11.85 -14.90
N LEU A 48 12.89 -11.63 -13.60
CA LEU A 48 13.06 -10.32 -13.01
C LEU A 48 14.48 -10.16 -12.47
N ASN A 49 14.94 -8.91 -12.46
CA ASN A 49 16.20 -8.56 -11.81
C ASN A 49 16.05 -8.69 -10.28
N PRO A 50 16.88 -9.51 -9.60
CA PRO A 50 16.80 -9.72 -8.15
C PRO A 50 16.95 -8.44 -7.34
N MET A 51 17.79 -7.49 -7.77
CA MET A 51 18.00 -6.24 -7.05
C MET A 51 16.74 -5.35 -7.07
N ASN A 52 16.02 -5.33 -8.20
CA ASN A 52 14.76 -4.61 -8.31
C ASN A 52 13.66 -5.28 -7.48
N ALA A 53 13.62 -6.62 -7.49
CA ALA A 53 12.73 -7.41 -6.63
C ALA A 53 12.98 -7.12 -5.15
N LEU A 54 14.24 -7.12 -4.71
CA LEU A 54 14.65 -6.81 -3.35
C LEU A 54 14.25 -5.39 -2.94
N TYR A 55 14.54 -4.40 -3.79
CA TYR A 55 14.15 -3.01 -3.54
C TYR A 55 12.65 -2.85 -3.29
N ARG A 56 11.82 -3.54 -4.08
CA ARG A 56 10.36 -3.55 -3.89
C ARG A 56 9.97 -4.16 -2.55
N ILE A 57 10.52 -5.31 -2.21
CA ILE A 57 10.25 -6.00 -0.93
C ILE A 57 10.64 -5.10 0.25
N CYS A 58 11.84 -4.51 0.24
CA CYS A 58 12.30 -3.60 1.30
C CYS A 58 11.39 -2.37 1.43
N THR A 59 10.90 -1.84 0.31
CA THR A 59 9.97 -0.69 0.29
C THR A 59 8.62 -1.08 0.89
N GLU A 60 8.09 -2.25 0.54
CA GLU A 60 6.84 -2.76 1.10
C GLU A 60 6.97 -3.06 2.59
N GLU A 61 8.05 -3.70 3.01
CA GLU A 61 8.37 -3.97 4.41
C GLU A 61 8.42 -2.68 5.23
N SER A 62 9.16 -1.66 4.76
CA SER A 62 9.22 -0.35 5.42
C SER A 62 7.82 0.25 5.61
N ARG A 63 6.96 0.16 4.60
CA ARG A 63 5.55 0.61 4.69
C ARG A 63 4.76 -0.20 5.70
N PHE A 64 4.97 -1.52 5.79
CA PHE A 64 4.30 -2.37 6.78
C PHE A 64 4.75 -2.02 8.20
N VAL A 65 6.05 -1.81 8.42
CA VAL A 65 6.60 -1.41 9.72
C VAL A 65 5.97 -0.10 10.20
N HIS A 66 5.90 0.91 9.34
CA HIS A 66 5.24 2.18 9.67
C HIS A 66 3.74 2.03 9.96
N ARG A 67 3.04 1.19 9.19
CA ARG A 67 1.62 0.89 9.41
C ARG A 67 1.41 0.18 10.75
N ILE A 68 2.21 -0.83 11.08
CA ILE A 68 2.14 -1.55 12.35
C ILE A 68 2.38 -0.59 13.52
N ALA A 69 3.40 0.27 13.44
CA ALA A 69 3.66 1.28 14.45
C ALA A 69 2.47 2.22 14.64
N SER A 70 1.84 2.64 13.54
CA SER A 70 0.65 3.50 13.56
C SER A 70 -0.56 2.78 14.17
N TYR A 71 -0.82 1.52 13.79
CA TYR A 71 -1.89 0.71 14.37
C TYR A 71 -1.70 0.50 15.87
N LYS A 72 -0.48 0.25 16.35
CA LYS A 72 -0.20 0.15 17.79
C LYS A 72 -0.54 1.44 18.52
N LYS A 73 -0.21 2.61 17.96
CA LYS A 73 -0.58 3.91 18.53
C LYS A 73 -2.09 4.10 18.59
N TRP A 74 -2.81 3.78 17.52
CA TRP A 74 -4.27 3.87 17.47
C TRP A 74 -4.95 2.92 18.45
N TYR A 75 -4.47 1.68 18.52
CA TYR A 75 -4.94 0.69 19.47
C TYR A 75 -4.79 1.16 20.92
N GLN A 76 -3.63 1.73 21.27
CA GLN A 76 -3.40 2.26 22.61
C GLN A 76 -4.35 3.42 22.95
N LYS A 77 -4.52 4.39 22.02
CA LYS A 77 -5.49 5.49 22.19
C LYS A 77 -6.92 4.98 22.36
N TYR A 78 -7.31 3.98 21.57
CA TYR A 78 -8.63 3.38 21.67
C TYR A 78 -8.82 2.66 23.00
N LYS A 79 -7.83 1.87 23.42
CA LYS A 79 -7.83 1.17 24.70
C LYS A 79 -7.97 2.14 25.88
N GLU A 80 -7.34 3.30 25.82
CA GLU A 80 -7.48 4.35 26.84
C GLU A 80 -8.89 4.96 26.85
N LYS A 81 -9.44 5.32 25.68
CA LYS A 81 -10.81 5.84 25.56
C LYS A 81 -11.87 4.85 26.02
N HIS A 82 -11.62 3.56 25.85
CA HIS A 82 -12.54 2.50 26.24
C HIS A 82 -12.50 2.18 27.74
N ARG A 83 -11.76 2.95 28.56
CA ARG A 83 -11.76 2.84 30.02
C ARG A 83 -12.59 3.95 30.61
N VAL A 84 -13.49 3.60 31.53
CA VAL A 84 -14.35 4.54 32.24
C VAL A 84 -14.14 4.39 33.75
N LYS A 85 -14.32 5.49 34.49
CA LYS A 85 -14.26 5.46 35.95
C LYS A 85 -15.55 4.85 36.51
N CYS A 86 -15.44 3.78 37.29
CA CYS A 86 -16.60 3.19 37.95
C CYS A 86 -17.17 4.16 38.99
N ARG A 87 -18.48 4.42 38.96
CA ARG A 87 -19.15 5.27 39.96
C ARG A 87 -19.12 4.68 41.38
N HIS A 88 -19.10 3.35 41.51
CA HIS A 88 -19.20 2.69 42.80
C HIS A 88 -17.85 2.54 43.52
N CYS A 89 -16.80 2.12 42.80
CA CYS A 89 -15.48 1.86 43.39
C CYS A 89 -14.38 2.83 42.95
N GLY A 90 -14.67 3.78 42.04
CA GLY A 90 -13.72 4.79 41.57
C GLY A 90 -12.59 4.29 40.66
N LYS A 91 -12.47 2.98 40.42
CA LYS A 91 -11.41 2.37 39.59
C LYS A 91 -11.72 2.49 38.08
N MET A 92 -10.66 2.58 37.27
CA MET A 92 -10.75 2.61 35.79
C MET A 92 -10.98 1.21 35.24
N THR A 93 -12.16 0.96 34.69
CA THR A 93 -12.61 -0.36 34.21
C THR A 93 -12.84 -0.31 32.69
N PRO A 94 -12.45 -1.34 31.91
CA PRO A 94 -12.78 -1.39 30.49
C PRO A 94 -14.28 -1.52 30.29
N VAL A 95 -14.82 -0.77 29.32
CA VAL A 95 -16.20 -0.95 28.85
C VAL A 95 -16.30 -2.32 28.17
N ARG A 96 -17.38 -3.07 28.38
CA ARG A 96 -17.72 -4.27 27.61
C ARG A 96 -19.00 -3.95 26.86
N VAL A 97 -18.91 -3.71 25.56
CA VAL A 97 -20.08 -3.58 24.70
C VAL A 97 -20.50 -5.01 24.33
N LYS A 98 -21.77 -5.35 24.57
CA LYS A 98 -22.36 -6.64 24.14
C LYS A 98 -22.61 -6.63 22.64
#